data_AF-A0A1H1HTT2-F1
#
_entry.id   AF-A0A1H1HTT2-F1
#
_cell.length_a   1.000
_cell.length_b   1.000
_cell.length_c   1.000
_cell.angle_alpha   90.00
_cell.angle_beta   90.00
_cell.angle_gamma   90.00
#
_symmetry.space_group_name_H-M   'P 1'
#
loop_
_entity.id
_entity.type
_entity.pdbx_description
1 polymer ?
#
loop_
_entity_poly.entity_id
_entity_poly.type
_entity_poly.pdbx_seq_one_letter_code
_entity_poly.pdbx_strand_id
1 'polypeptide(L)'
;MGLFGKKTKSSRAERRAQAKALKSKGRLEAKLAAKNADRDAKRVVKSASKSERKALKADLQRSKIVAKAQGKADAANLKIAETNARAAVEGKLLSEARLKRYLSTARLLAPVVVPIAYRAAQAGRNQLDAAKASRLGVPVDEVAAFAGYGGGLSARVAAARRSLDQLVTTHPDAETKSFTTAVAQRLDDLSTAITASESMPPARRRPAHQAIARELDGIDADLLNRLGVSS
;
A
#
# COMPACT_ATOMS: atom_id res chain seq x y z
N MET A 1 20.31 -136.30 -32.56
CA MET A 1 19.08 -135.87 -33.26
C MET A 1 18.53 -134.68 -32.48
N GLY A 2 18.81 -133.41 -32.75
CA GLY A 2 18.82 -132.70 -34.03
C GLY A 2 17.71 -131.64 -33.99
N LEU A 3 18.04 -130.41 -34.42
CA LEU A 3 17.17 -129.27 -34.76
C LEU A 3 17.05 -128.11 -33.74
N PHE A 4 18.06 -127.24 -33.78
CA PHE A 4 18.02 -125.84 -33.35
C PHE A 4 17.10 -124.99 -34.26
N GLY A 5 15.98 -124.49 -33.73
CA GLY A 5 15.10 -123.53 -34.38
C GLY A 5 15.70 -122.12 -34.44
N LYS A 6 16.15 -121.70 -35.63
CA LYS A 6 16.71 -120.35 -35.89
C LYS A 6 15.61 -119.28 -35.91
N LYS A 7 15.72 -118.27 -35.03
CA LYS A 7 15.03 -116.98 -35.15
C LYS A 7 15.38 -116.34 -36.51
N THR A 8 14.39 -116.15 -37.37
CA THR A 8 14.51 -115.57 -38.71
C THR A 8 14.96 -114.11 -38.61
N LYS A 9 16.24 -113.86 -38.88
CA LYS A 9 16.82 -112.52 -39.01
C LYS A 9 16.33 -111.93 -40.34
N SER A 10 15.67 -110.76 -40.29
CA SER A 10 15.36 -109.98 -41.49
C SER A 10 16.59 -109.84 -42.39
N SER A 11 16.38 -110.03 -43.70
CA SER A 11 17.46 -110.06 -44.68
C SER A 11 18.25 -108.74 -44.65
N ARG A 12 19.57 -108.82 -44.88
CA ARG A 12 20.45 -107.64 -44.97
C ARG A 12 19.95 -106.63 -46.01
N ALA A 13 19.22 -107.10 -47.01
CA ALA A 13 18.57 -106.28 -48.03
C ALA A 13 17.42 -105.42 -47.45
N GLU A 14 16.55 -106.00 -46.62
CA GLU A 14 15.40 -105.31 -46.02
C GLU A 14 15.84 -104.21 -45.05
N ARG A 15 16.87 -104.47 -44.23
CA ARG A 15 17.42 -103.46 -43.31
C ARG A 15 18.06 -102.30 -44.05
N ARG A 16 18.73 -102.56 -45.18
CA ARG A 16 19.28 -101.51 -46.05
C ARG A 16 18.16 -100.69 -46.71
N ALA A 17 17.07 -101.34 -47.12
CA ALA A 17 15.91 -100.64 -47.67
C ALA A 17 15.24 -99.77 -46.59
N GLN A 18 15.02 -100.29 -45.38
CA GLN A 18 14.46 -99.55 -44.24
C GLN A 18 15.36 -98.39 -43.81
N ALA A 19 16.68 -98.60 -43.75
CA ALA A 19 17.63 -97.53 -43.44
C ALA A 19 17.65 -96.44 -44.52
N LYS A 20 17.57 -96.79 -45.80
CA LYS A 20 17.44 -95.82 -46.91
C LYS A 20 16.11 -95.06 -46.82
N ALA A 21 15.01 -95.74 -46.51
CA ALA A 21 13.70 -95.13 -46.33
C ALA A 21 13.71 -94.13 -45.16
N LEU A 22 14.22 -94.52 -43.99
CA LEU A 22 14.37 -93.63 -42.83
C LEU A 22 15.27 -92.44 -43.11
N LYS A 23 16.39 -92.63 -43.83
CA LYS A 23 17.28 -91.53 -44.23
C LYS A 23 16.61 -90.57 -45.21
N SER A 24 15.84 -91.08 -46.17
CA SER A 24 15.07 -90.25 -47.11
C SER A 24 13.98 -89.47 -46.38
N LYS A 25 13.28 -90.10 -45.44
CA LYS A 25 12.24 -89.49 -44.61
C LYS A 25 12.82 -88.40 -43.71
N GLY A 26 13.92 -88.67 -43.01
CA GLY A 26 14.63 -87.68 -42.19
C GLY A 26 15.18 -86.50 -43.00
N ARG A 27 15.65 -86.73 -44.24
CA ARG A 27 16.07 -85.63 -45.14
C ARG A 27 14.89 -84.76 -45.59
N LEU A 28 13.72 -85.36 -45.84
CA LEU A 28 12.52 -84.62 -46.19
C LEU A 28 11.98 -83.85 -44.99
N GLU A 29 11.94 -84.46 -43.81
CA GLU A 29 11.54 -83.82 -42.56
C GLU A 29 12.47 -82.66 -42.20
N ALA A 30 13.79 -82.82 -42.34
CA ALA A 30 14.75 -81.73 -42.13
C ALA A 30 14.55 -80.57 -43.14
N LYS A 31 14.29 -80.88 -44.42
CA LYS A 31 13.99 -79.85 -45.43
C LYS A 31 12.68 -79.11 -45.14
N LEU A 32 11.64 -79.82 -44.71
CA LEU A 32 10.36 -79.22 -44.33
C LEU A 32 10.47 -78.39 -43.05
N ALA A 33 11.24 -78.86 -42.06
CA ALA A 33 11.52 -78.14 -40.83
C ALA A 33 12.29 -76.84 -41.11
N ALA A 34 13.33 -76.88 -41.94
CA ALA A 34 14.08 -75.69 -42.36
C ALA A 34 13.19 -74.67 -43.09
N LYS A 35 12.32 -75.15 -44.00
CA LYS A 35 11.37 -74.30 -44.73
C LYS A 35 10.32 -73.66 -43.80
N ASN A 36 9.87 -74.39 -42.78
CA ASN A 36 8.94 -73.85 -41.78
C ASN A 36 9.63 -72.82 -40.88
N ALA A 37 10.86 -73.10 -40.42
CA ALA A 37 11.64 -72.18 -39.59
C ALA A 37 11.92 -70.85 -40.31
N ASP A 38 12.31 -70.89 -41.59
CA ASP A 38 12.52 -69.68 -42.40
C ASP A 38 11.23 -68.86 -42.57
N ARG A 39 10.11 -69.53 -42.85
CA ARG A 39 8.79 -68.89 -42.94
C ARG A 39 8.40 -68.23 -41.61
N ASP A 40 8.64 -68.90 -40.49
CA ASP A 40 8.25 -68.41 -39.18
C ASP A 40 9.18 -67.27 -38.73
N ALA A 41 10.49 -67.33 -38.99
CA ALA A 41 11.42 -66.22 -38.78
C ALA A 41 11.01 -64.97 -39.59
N LYS A 42 10.64 -65.15 -40.87
CA LYS A 42 10.14 -64.05 -41.72
C LYS A 42 8.84 -63.46 -41.19
N ARG A 43 7.95 -64.28 -40.63
CA ARG A 43 6.71 -63.82 -39.99
C ARG A 43 7.00 -63.00 -38.73
N VAL A 44 7.91 -63.47 -37.88
CA VAL A 44 8.31 -62.79 -36.64
C VAL A 44 8.91 -61.41 -36.93
N VAL A 45 9.86 -61.33 -37.86
CA VAL A 45 10.46 -60.03 -38.27
C VAL A 45 9.42 -59.09 -38.87
N LYS A 46 8.50 -59.61 -39.70
CA LYS A 46 7.40 -58.82 -40.27
C LYS A 46 6.40 -58.35 -39.21
N SER A 47 6.12 -59.16 -38.18
CA SER A 47 5.26 -58.73 -37.07
C SER A 47 5.95 -57.70 -36.18
N ALA A 48 7.24 -57.89 -35.87
CA ALA A 48 8.03 -56.97 -35.05
C ALA A 48 8.15 -55.58 -35.69
N SER A 49 8.50 -55.52 -36.98
CA SER A 49 8.52 -54.25 -37.74
C SER A 49 7.14 -53.58 -37.83
N LYS A 50 6.06 -54.36 -37.89
CA LYS A 50 4.69 -53.81 -37.88
C LYS A 50 4.31 -53.26 -36.50
N SER A 51 4.71 -53.91 -35.40
CA SER A 51 4.49 -53.40 -34.05
C SER A 51 5.30 -52.14 -33.76
N GLU A 52 6.57 -52.09 -34.16
CA GLU A 52 7.42 -50.90 -34.02
C GLU A 52 6.85 -49.71 -34.78
N ARG A 53 6.43 -49.91 -36.04
CA ARG A 53 5.76 -48.85 -36.82
C ARG A 53 4.47 -48.35 -36.16
N LYS A 54 3.73 -49.22 -35.48
CA LYS A 54 2.53 -48.83 -34.73
C LYS A 54 2.88 -48.06 -33.46
N ALA A 55 3.92 -48.49 -32.73
CA ALA A 55 4.41 -47.81 -31.53
C ALA A 55 4.90 -46.39 -31.87
N LEU A 56 5.75 -46.25 -32.88
CA LEU A 56 6.23 -44.93 -33.34
C LEU A 56 5.09 -44.01 -33.78
N LYS A 57 4.07 -44.54 -34.48
CA LYS A 57 2.88 -43.76 -34.83
C LYS A 57 2.10 -43.33 -33.59
N ALA A 58 1.94 -44.20 -32.60
CA ALA A 58 1.27 -43.87 -31.35
C ALA A 58 2.03 -42.79 -30.56
N ASP A 59 3.36 -42.89 -30.51
CA ASP A 59 4.21 -41.91 -29.82
C ASP A 59 4.19 -40.54 -30.51
N LEU A 60 4.19 -40.50 -31.85
CA LEU A 60 4.01 -39.26 -32.61
C LEU A 60 2.64 -38.63 -32.39
N GLN A 61 1.58 -39.43 -32.21
CA GLN A 61 0.25 -38.88 -31.91
C GLN A 61 0.17 -38.36 -30.48
N ARG A 62 0.76 -39.09 -29.52
CA ARG A 62 0.86 -38.67 -28.12
C ARG A 62 1.65 -37.37 -28.00
N SER A 63 2.81 -37.26 -28.66
CA SER A 63 3.62 -36.03 -28.62
C SER A 63 2.90 -34.84 -29.23
N LYS A 64 2.13 -35.03 -30.32
CA LYS A 64 1.27 -33.98 -30.89
C LYS A 64 0.18 -33.52 -29.92
N ILE A 65 -0.45 -34.43 -29.18
CA ILE A 65 -1.47 -34.08 -28.19
C ILE A 65 -0.84 -33.29 -27.03
N VAL A 66 0.31 -33.75 -26.53
CA VAL A 66 1.05 -33.08 -25.46
C VAL A 66 1.49 -31.68 -25.89
N ALA A 67 2.06 -31.53 -27.09
CA ALA A 67 2.47 -30.22 -27.62
C ALA A 67 1.29 -29.25 -27.78
N LYS A 68 0.12 -29.74 -28.23
CA LYS A 68 -1.10 -28.92 -28.30
C LYS A 68 -1.63 -28.52 -26.92
N ALA A 69 -1.53 -29.41 -25.93
CA ALA A 69 -1.94 -29.12 -24.57
C ALA A 69 -1.00 -28.08 -23.92
N GLN A 70 0.31 -28.21 -24.13
CA GLN A 70 1.32 -27.25 -23.69
C GLN A 70 1.08 -25.88 -24.32
N GLY A 71 0.91 -25.79 -25.65
CA GLY A 71 0.63 -24.50 -26.30
C GLY A 71 -0.64 -23.80 -25.81
N LYS A 72 -1.68 -24.55 -25.40
CA LYS A 72 -2.87 -23.98 -24.77
C LYS A 72 -2.61 -23.48 -23.35
N ALA A 73 -1.83 -24.22 -22.56
CA ALA A 73 -1.44 -23.82 -21.22
C ALA A 73 -0.56 -22.57 -21.26
N ASP A 74 0.39 -22.50 -22.19
CA ASP A 74 1.27 -21.35 -22.39
C ASP A 74 0.47 -20.11 -22.79
N ALA A 75 -0.49 -20.24 -23.71
CA ALA A 75 -1.38 -19.14 -24.07
C ALA A 75 -2.26 -18.65 -22.90
N ALA A 76 -2.70 -19.55 -22.01
CA ALA A 76 -3.44 -19.17 -20.81
C ALA A 76 -2.53 -18.45 -19.79
N ASN A 77 -1.31 -18.96 -19.60
CA ASN A 77 -0.31 -18.38 -18.71
C ASN A 77 0.11 -16.98 -19.18
N LEU A 78 0.27 -16.78 -20.49
CA LEU A 78 0.55 -15.46 -21.07
C LEU A 78 -0.59 -14.47 -20.80
N LYS A 79 -1.85 -14.88 -20.96
CA LYS A 79 -3.01 -14.02 -20.64
C LYS A 79 -3.05 -13.65 -19.17
N ILE A 80 -2.79 -14.60 -18.27
CA ILE A 80 -2.74 -14.36 -16.82
C ILE A 80 -1.59 -13.39 -16.49
N ALA A 81 -0.41 -13.60 -17.09
CA ALA A 81 0.74 -12.71 -16.93
C ALA A 81 0.45 -11.30 -17.44
N GLU A 82 -0.22 -11.16 -18.59
CA GLU A 82 -0.65 -9.86 -19.12
C GLU A 82 -1.67 -9.17 -18.20
N THR A 83 -2.65 -9.90 -17.66
CA THR A 83 -3.61 -9.33 -16.72
C THR A 83 -2.94 -8.88 -15.42
N ASN A 84 -1.97 -9.66 -14.92
CA ASN A 84 -1.23 -9.31 -13.72
C ASN A 84 -0.29 -8.12 -13.95
N ALA A 85 0.34 -8.03 -15.13
CA ALA A 85 1.15 -6.88 -15.51
C ALA A 85 0.31 -5.60 -15.64
N ARG A 86 -0.89 -5.69 -16.24
CA ARG A 86 -1.85 -4.57 -16.29
C ARG A 86 -2.31 -4.17 -14.89
N ALA A 87 -2.64 -5.13 -14.03
CA ALA A 87 -3.01 -4.86 -12.64
C ALA A 87 -1.87 -4.23 -11.83
N ALA A 88 -0.61 -4.61 -12.08
CA ALA A 88 0.57 -4.01 -11.44
C ALA A 88 0.82 -2.57 -11.91
N VAL A 89 0.59 -2.27 -13.20
CA VAL A 89 0.65 -0.90 -13.74
C VAL A 89 -0.50 -0.04 -13.19
N GLU A 90 -1.70 -0.60 -13.10
CA GLU A 90 -2.88 0.06 -12.51
C GLU A 90 -2.79 0.23 -10.98
N GLY A 91 -1.98 -0.62 -10.31
CA GLY A 91 -1.71 -0.57 -8.88
C GLY A 91 -0.99 0.70 -8.43
N LYS A 92 -0.29 1.40 -9.35
CA LYS A 92 0.27 2.73 -9.08
C LYS A 92 -0.87 3.72 -8.83
N LEU A 93 -0.80 4.46 -7.73
CA LEU A 93 -1.80 5.47 -7.31
C LEU A 93 -2.08 6.55 -8.36
N LEU A 94 -1.22 6.66 -9.38
CA LEU A 94 -1.29 7.63 -10.47
C LEU A 94 -1.75 7.02 -11.80
N SER A 95 -2.31 5.81 -11.82
CA SER A 95 -2.86 5.26 -13.06
C SER A 95 -4.08 6.06 -13.52
N GLU A 96 -4.15 6.36 -14.82
CA GLU A 96 -5.16 7.24 -15.40
C GLU A 96 -6.60 6.77 -15.09
N ALA A 97 -6.82 5.46 -15.11
CA ALA A 97 -8.11 4.85 -14.78
C ALA A 97 -8.51 5.08 -13.30
N ARG A 98 -7.56 4.98 -12.37
CA ARG A 98 -7.82 5.20 -10.94
C ARG A 98 -7.99 6.69 -10.65
N LEU A 99 -7.22 7.56 -11.29
CA LEU A 99 -7.37 9.01 -11.20
C LEU A 99 -8.76 9.47 -11.70
N LYS A 100 -9.21 8.95 -12.85
CA LYS A 100 -10.56 9.21 -13.37
C LYS A 100 -11.66 8.76 -12.40
N ARG A 101 -11.51 7.58 -11.78
CA ARG A 101 -12.44 7.10 -10.74
C ARG A 101 -12.43 8.01 -9.51
N TYR A 102 -11.27 8.38 -8.99
CA TYR A 102 -11.17 9.31 -7.85
C TYR A 102 -11.74 10.69 -8.17
N LEU A 103 -11.48 11.25 -9.35
CA LEU A 103 -12.06 12.53 -9.75
C LEU A 103 -13.59 12.45 -9.86
N SER A 104 -14.12 11.34 -10.39
CA SER A 104 -15.56 11.12 -10.47
C SER A 104 -16.22 10.99 -9.09
N THR A 105 -15.59 10.25 -8.16
CA THR A 105 -16.11 10.09 -6.79
C THR A 105 -15.94 11.37 -5.97
N ALA A 106 -14.81 12.06 -6.14
CA ALA A 106 -14.58 13.37 -5.53
C ALA A 106 -15.62 14.37 -6.02
N ARG A 107 -15.95 14.41 -7.32
CA ARG A 107 -16.99 15.30 -7.86
C ARG A 107 -18.39 14.97 -7.34
N LEU A 108 -18.69 13.70 -7.12
CA LEU A 108 -19.97 13.26 -6.53
C LEU A 108 -20.10 13.65 -5.05
N LEU A 109 -19.02 13.51 -4.29
CA LEU A 109 -19.00 13.81 -2.85
C LEU A 109 -18.68 15.28 -2.53
N ALA A 110 -18.12 16.02 -3.48
CA ALA A 110 -17.76 17.43 -3.35
C ALA A 110 -18.84 18.31 -2.70
N PRO A 111 -20.12 18.30 -3.13
CA PRO A 111 -21.13 19.19 -2.55
C PRO A 111 -21.40 18.95 -1.06
N VAL A 112 -21.07 17.78 -0.52
CA VAL A 112 -21.24 17.46 0.90
C VAL A 112 -19.94 17.64 1.68
N VAL A 113 -18.83 17.14 1.13
CA VAL A 113 -17.52 17.17 1.78
C VAL A 113 -16.97 18.59 1.85
N VAL A 114 -17.15 19.40 0.80
CA VAL A 114 -16.60 20.77 0.75
C VAL A 114 -17.19 21.65 1.87
N PRO A 115 -18.52 21.72 2.08
CA PRO A 115 -19.06 22.49 3.21
C PRO A 115 -18.63 21.97 4.58
N ILE A 116 -18.52 20.66 4.78
CA ILE A 116 -18.10 20.07 6.07
C ILE A 116 -16.63 20.40 6.34
N ALA A 117 -15.75 20.20 5.36
CA ALA A 117 -14.34 20.54 5.48
C ALA A 117 -14.15 22.04 5.76
N TYR A 118 -14.93 22.90 5.09
CA TYR A 118 -14.93 24.33 5.36
C TYR A 118 -15.36 24.65 6.80
N ARG A 119 -16.46 24.05 7.28
CA ARG A 119 -16.92 24.22 8.67
C ARG A 119 -15.91 23.71 9.69
N ALA A 120 -15.26 22.58 9.43
CA ALA A 120 -14.21 22.04 10.28
C ALA A 120 -12.99 22.97 10.32
N ALA A 121 -12.58 23.50 9.17
CA ALA A 121 -11.49 24.48 9.09
C ALA A 121 -11.81 25.76 9.87
N GLN A 122 -13.04 26.28 9.75
CA GLN A 122 -13.47 27.47 10.49
C GLN A 122 -13.61 27.19 11.99
N ALA A 123 -14.16 26.05 12.40
CA ALA A 123 -14.24 25.66 13.81
C ALA A 123 -12.85 25.55 14.45
N GLY A 124 -11.87 24.98 13.73
CA GLY A 124 -10.48 24.94 14.17
C GLY A 124 -9.88 26.33 14.35
N ARG A 125 -10.11 27.25 13.41
CA ARG A 125 -9.67 28.66 13.54
C ARG A 125 -10.31 29.35 14.73
N ASN A 126 -11.62 29.21 14.90
CA ASN A 126 -12.34 29.84 16.01
C ASN A 126 -11.84 29.35 17.37
N GLN A 127 -11.46 28.07 17.50
CA GLN A 127 -10.84 27.56 18.73
C GLN A 127 -9.46 28.17 18.99
N LEU A 128 -8.64 28.35 17.95
CA LEU A 128 -7.34 29.00 18.08
C LEU A 128 -7.49 30.47 18.48
N ASP A 129 -8.45 31.17 17.89
CA ASP A 129 -8.71 32.58 18.18
C ASP A 129 -9.34 32.75 19.57
N ALA A 130 -10.22 31.84 20.00
CA ALA A 130 -10.73 31.79 21.37
C ALA A 130 -9.62 31.50 22.40
N ALA A 131 -8.67 30.62 22.06
CA ALA A 131 -7.51 30.33 22.91
C ALA A 131 -6.53 31.50 22.99
N LYS A 132 -6.42 32.31 21.92
CA LYS A 132 -5.65 33.57 21.96
C LYS A 132 -6.38 34.64 22.75
N ALA A 133 -7.69 34.79 22.53
CA ALA A 133 -8.57 35.71 23.26
C ALA A 133 -8.46 35.49 24.78
N SER A 134 -8.56 34.22 25.22
CA SER A 134 -8.46 33.87 26.64
C SER A 134 -7.09 34.15 27.24
N ARG A 135 -6.01 33.99 26.46
CA ARG A 135 -4.65 34.38 26.89
C ARG A 135 -4.47 35.89 27.00
N LEU A 136 -5.16 36.65 26.15
CA LEU A 136 -5.08 38.11 26.10
C LEU A 136 -6.07 38.78 27.05
N GLY A 137 -7.08 38.06 27.57
CA GLY A 137 -8.13 38.62 28.42
C GLY A 137 -9.07 39.58 27.66
N VAL A 138 -9.20 39.40 26.34
CA VAL A 138 -9.88 40.32 25.42
C VAL A 138 -10.93 39.54 24.61
N PRO A 139 -12.08 40.13 24.23
CA PRO A 139 -13.07 39.47 23.39
C PRO A 139 -12.49 38.98 22.05
N VAL A 140 -13.02 37.86 21.54
CA VAL A 140 -12.51 37.18 20.33
C VAL A 140 -12.47 38.10 19.11
N ASP A 141 -13.44 39.00 18.99
CA ASP A 141 -13.57 39.95 17.87
C ASP A 141 -12.46 41.00 17.84
N GLU A 142 -11.81 41.27 18.99
CA GLU A 142 -10.73 42.25 19.11
C GLU A 142 -9.33 41.62 19.01
N VAL A 143 -9.21 40.28 18.97
CA VAL A 143 -7.91 39.58 18.88
C VAL A 143 -7.13 40.00 17.63
N ALA A 144 -7.83 40.31 16.53
CA ALA A 144 -7.21 40.80 15.30
C ALA A 144 -6.58 42.20 15.47
N ALA A 145 -7.14 43.04 16.34
CA ALA A 145 -6.60 44.37 16.64
C ALA A 145 -5.30 44.30 17.46
N PHE A 146 -5.10 43.21 18.21
CA PHE A 146 -3.92 42.96 19.05
C PHE A 146 -2.98 41.91 18.45
N ALA A 147 -2.75 41.99 17.13
CA ALA A 147 -1.80 41.14 16.43
C ALA A 147 -0.36 41.68 16.55
N GLY A 148 0.63 40.79 16.61
CA GLY A 148 2.05 41.17 16.63
C GLY A 148 2.78 40.80 17.91
N TYR A 149 4.05 41.21 18.01
CA TYR A 149 4.90 40.86 19.14
C TYR A 149 4.50 41.64 20.41
N GLY A 150 4.00 42.88 20.25
CA GLY A 150 3.44 43.71 21.31
C GLY A 150 1.93 43.51 21.55
N GLY A 151 1.27 42.61 20.83
CA GLY A 151 -0.18 42.37 20.91
C GLY A 151 -0.67 42.03 22.32
N GLY A 152 0.11 41.21 23.05
CA GLY A 152 -0.15 40.89 24.45
C GLY A 152 -0.20 42.10 25.38
N LEU A 153 0.75 43.02 25.21
CA LEU A 153 0.88 44.19 26.08
C LEU A 153 -0.15 45.26 25.72
N SER A 154 -0.44 45.43 24.43
CA SER A 154 -1.50 46.34 23.96
C SER A 154 -2.89 45.89 24.42
N ALA A 155 -3.16 44.58 24.42
CA ALA A 155 -4.37 44.01 25.01
C ALA A 155 -4.48 44.32 26.52
N ARG A 156 -3.38 44.17 27.27
CA ARG A 156 -3.34 44.52 28.71
C ARG A 156 -3.54 46.01 28.94
N VAL A 157 -2.93 46.89 28.13
CA VAL A 157 -3.17 48.35 28.18
C VAL A 157 -4.65 48.67 27.98
N ALA A 158 -5.30 48.04 26.99
CA ALA A 158 -6.72 48.25 26.74
C ALA A 158 -7.59 47.74 27.89
N ALA A 159 -7.25 46.61 28.51
CA ALA A 159 -7.91 46.11 29.70
C ALA A 159 -7.76 47.07 30.89
N ALA A 160 -6.55 47.56 31.16
CA ALA A 160 -6.28 48.54 32.21
C ALA A 160 -7.08 49.84 32.03
N ARG A 161 -7.24 50.33 30.78
CA ARG A 161 -8.11 51.48 30.48
C ARG A 161 -9.57 51.23 30.84
N ARG A 162 -10.12 50.06 30.49
CA ARG A 162 -11.50 49.70 30.88
C ARG A 162 -11.68 49.67 32.39
N SER A 163 -10.68 49.14 33.12
CA SER A 163 -10.69 49.14 34.58
C SER A 163 -10.62 50.55 35.17
N LEU A 164 -9.87 51.47 34.56
CA LEU A 164 -9.84 52.88 34.96
C LEU A 164 -11.20 53.56 34.76
N ASP A 165 -11.85 53.33 33.62
CA ASP A 165 -13.18 53.87 33.34
C ASP A 165 -14.19 53.36 34.38
N GLN A 166 -14.12 52.07 34.73
CA GLN A 166 -14.94 51.49 35.80
C GLN A 166 -14.63 52.09 37.17
N LEU A 167 -13.36 52.34 37.49
CA LEU A 167 -12.94 52.96 38.75
C LEU A 167 -13.52 54.37 38.90
N VAL A 168 -13.49 55.19 37.84
CA VAL A 168 -14.09 56.54 37.84
C VAL A 168 -15.60 56.47 38.09
N THR A 169 -16.28 55.48 37.52
CA THR A 169 -17.73 55.31 37.74
C THR A 169 -18.08 54.82 39.15
N THR A 170 -17.18 54.03 39.77
CA THR A 170 -17.43 53.40 41.08
C THR A 170 -17.03 54.33 42.24
N HIS A 171 -15.94 55.08 42.08
CA HIS A 171 -15.37 55.97 43.10
C HIS A 171 -15.10 57.37 42.52
N PRO A 172 -16.10 58.27 42.49
CA PRO A 172 -15.99 59.59 41.87
C PRO A 172 -15.22 60.63 42.71
N ASP A 173 -14.21 60.20 43.47
CA ASP A 173 -13.41 61.04 44.37
C ASP A 173 -12.36 61.89 43.62
N ALA A 174 -11.99 63.03 44.18
CA ALA A 174 -10.99 63.93 43.57
C ALA A 174 -9.61 63.26 43.41
N GLU A 175 -9.20 62.45 44.39
CA GLU A 175 -7.94 61.69 44.34
C GLU A 175 -7.95 60.59 43.28
N THR A 176 -9.10 59.93 43.07
CA THR A 176 -9.27 58.93 42.02
C THR A 176 -9.22 59.58 40.63
N LYS A 177 -9.72 60.81 40.48
CA LYS A 177 -9.64 61.57 39.22
C LYS A 177 -8.20 61.98 38.86
N SER A 178 -7.41 62.44 39.82
CA SER A 178 -6.00 62.78 39.56
C SER A 178 -5.17 61.52 39.22
N PHE A 179 -5.41 60.42 39.95
CA PHE A 179 -4.79 59.13 39.67
C PHE A 179 -5.16 58.62 38.28
N THR A 180 -6.45 58.57 37.93
CA THR A 180 -6.91 58.06 36.64
C THR A 180 -6.36 58.88 35.47
N THR A 181 -6.28 60.21 35.61
CA THR A 181 -5.64 61.07 34.61
C THR A 181 -4.15 60.75 34.44
N ALA A 182 -3.42 60.59 35.55
CA ALA A 182 -1.99 60.26 35.51
C ALA A 182 -1.73 58.88 34.91
N VAL A 183 -2.52 57.87 35.28
CA VAL A 183 -2.39 56.51 34.74
C VAL A 183 -2.82 56.45 33.28
N ALA A 184 -3.88 57.17 32.88
CA ALA A 184 -4.28 57.25 31.48
C ALA A 184 -3.15 57.78 30.59
N GLN A 185 -2.50 58.88 31.01
CA GLN A 185 -1.32 59.42 30.32
C GLN A 185 -0.18 58.40 30.27
N ARG A 186 0.10 57.71 31.37
CA ARG A 186 1.13 56.66 31.39
C ARG A 186 0.82 55.51 30.44
N LEU A 187 -0.44 55.10 30.32
CA LEU A 187 -0.89 54.08 29.39
C LEU A 187 -0.79 54.52 27.92
N ASP A 188 -0.98 55.82 27.64
CA ASP A 188 -0.69 56.39 26.31
C ASP A 188 0.80 56.31 25.98
N ASP A 189 1.68 56.69 26.92
CA ASP A 189 3.13 56.61 26.76
C ASP A 189 3.58 55.16 26.53
N LEU A 190 3.05 54.21 27.31
CA LEU A 190 3.34 52.78 27.14
C LEU A 190 2.84 52.24 25.80
N SER A 191 1.68 52.69 25.29
CA SER A 191 1.21 52.29 23.96
C SER A 191 2.14 52.78 22.84
N THR A 192 2.68 54.00 22.99
CA THR A 192 3.67 54.57 22.08
C THR A 192 4.99 53.79 22.17
N ALA A 193 5.42 53.44 23.38
CA ALA A 193 6.63 52.64 23.61
C ALA A 193 6.52 51.22 23.02
N ILE A 194 5.35 50.57 23.13
CA ILE A 194 5.08 49.27 22.49
C ILE A 194 5.28 49.41 20.98
N THR A 195 4.63 50.38 20.34
CA THR A 195 4.71 50.61 18.89
C THR A 195 6.16 50.91 18.46
N ALA A 196 6.87 51.76 19.20
CA ALA A 196 8.28 52.05 18.95
C ALA A 196 9.17 50.81 19.06
N SER A 197 8.92 49.96 20.07
CA SER A 197 9.70 48.75 20.29
C SER A 197 9.49 47.67 19.22
N GLU A 198 8.36 47.66 18.51
CA GLU A 198 8.13 46.74 17.40
C GLU A 198 9.07 46.97 16.22
N SER A 199 9.48 48.23 16.00
CA SER A 199 10.46 48.61 14.97
C SER A 199 11.91 48.21 15.32
N MET A 200 12.16 47.78 16.56
CA MET A 200 13.50 47.42 17.03
C MET A 200 13.91 45.99 16.64
N PRO A 201 15.22 45.71 16.46
CA PRO A 201 15.72 44.35 16.27
C PRO A 201 15.40 43.44 17.48
N PRO A 202 15.26 42.10 17.28
CA PRO A 202 14.82 41.18 18.32
C PRO A 202 15.61 41.23 19.63
N ALA A 203 16.93 41.47 19.55
CA ALA A 203 17.81 41.56 20.72
C ALA A 203 17.49 42.76 21.63
N ARG A 204 17.01 43.87 21.06
CA ARG A 204 16.60 45.09 21.80
C ARG A 204 15.11 45.10 22.12
N ARG A 205 14.30 44.51 21.24
CA ARG A 205 12.84 44.42 21.40
C ARG A 205 12.45 43.62 22.65
N ARG A 206 13.04 42.44 22.87
CA ARG A 206 12.73 41.58 24.03
C ARG A 206 12.87 42.29 25.39
N PRO A 207 14.01 42.89 25.74
CA PRO A 207 14.15 43.59 27.01
C PRO A 207 13.26 44.83 27.11
N ALA A 208 12.99 45.54 26.00
CA ALA A 208 12.06 46.66 25.98
C ALA A 208 10.63 46.23 26.35
N HIS A 209 10.12 45.15 25.75
CA HIS A 209 8.80 44.61 26.12
C HIS A 209 8.76 44.07 27.55
N GLN A 210 9.86 43.52 28.07
CA GLN A 210 9.93 43.09 29.47
C GLN A 210 9.88 44.28 30.44
N ALA A 211 10.52 45.40 30.11
CA ALA A 211 10.43 46.61 30.91
C ALA A 211 9.00 47.18 30.90
N ILE A 212 8.37 47.25 29.72
CA ILE A 212 6.96 47.65 29.57
C ILE A 212 6.02 46.73 30.37
N ALA A 213 6.27 45.43 30.35
CA ALA A 213 5.47 44.46 31.11
C ALA A 213 5.53 44.73 32.62
N ARG A 214 6.72 45.00 33.17
CA ARG A 214 6.88 45.31 34.61
C ARG A 214 6.19 46.60 35.02
N GLU A 215 6.23 47.61 34.16
CA GLU A 215 5.52 48.88 34.37
C GLU A 215 4.00 48.65 34.40
N LEU A 216 3.47 47.81 33.50
CA LEU A 216 2.06 47.44 33.51
C LEU A 216 1.69 46.63 34.75
N ASP A 217 2.54 45.71 35.20
CA ASP A 217 2.29 44.94 36.43
C ASP A 217 2.20 45.86 37.67
N GLY A 218 2.99 46.93 37.71
CA GLY A 218 2.89 47.97 38.75
C GLY A 218 1.56 48.74 38.70
N ILE A 219 1.13 49.14 37.50
CA ILE A 219 -0.17 49.81 37.30
C ILE A 219 -1.34 48.89 37.69
N ASP A 220 -1.28 47.61 37.30
CA ASP A 220 -2.30 46.61 37.65
C ASP A 220 -2.39 46.44 39.18
N ALA A 221 -1.25 46.42 39.88
CA ALA A 221 -1.22 46.34 41.35
C ALA A 221 -1.84 47.58 42.01
N ASP A 222 -1.52 48.78 41.52
CA ASP A 222 -2.11 50.03 42.03
C ASP A 222 -3.62 50.09 41.79
N LEU A 223 -4.09 49.61 40.63
CA LEU A 223 -5.51 49.49 40.31
C LEU A 223 -6.23 48.54 41.26
N LEU A 224 -5.68 47.34 41.47
CA LEU A 224 -6.26 46.34 42.38
C LEU A 224 -6.33 46.81 43.83
N ASN A 225 -5.28 47.50 44.29
CA ASN A 225 -5.24 48.09 45.63
C ASN A 225 -6.37 49.10 45.82
N ARG A 226 -6.63 49.96 44.82
CA ARG A 226 -7.74 50.93 44.86
C ARG A 226 -9.12 50.30 44.73
N LEU A 227 -9.23 49.15 44.07
CA LEU A 227 -10.45 48.35 44.03
C LEU A 227 -10.67 47.52 45.31
N GLY A 228 -9.75 47.59 46.28
CA GLY A 228 -9.85 46.88 47.56
C GLY A 228 -9.52 45.39 47.49
N VAL A 229 -8.92 44.93 46.39
CA VAL A 229 -8.52 43.53 46.19
C VAL A 229 -7.01 43.43 46.37
N SER A 230 -6.56 43.45 47.63
CA SER A 230 -5.15 43.24 47.97
C SER A 230 -4.89 41.76 48.26
N SER A 231 -3.94 41.16 47.55
CA SER A 231 -3.26 39.91 47.94
C SER A 231 -1.96 40.22 48.68
#